data_AF-A0A7C9RVV6-F1
#
_entry.id   AF-A0A7C9RVV6-F1
#
_cell.length_a   1.000
_cell.length_b   1.000
_cell.length_c   1.000
_cell.angle_alpha   90.00
_cell.angle_beta   90.00
_cell.angle_gamma   90.00
#
_symmetry.space_group_name_H-M   'P 1'
#
loop_
_entity.id
_entity.type
_entity.pdbx_description
1 polymer ?
#
loop_
_entity_poly.entity_id
_entity_poly.type
_entity_poly.pdbx_seq_one_letter_code
_entity_poly.pdbx_strand_id
1 'polypeptide(L)' 'MGDRREWLLHCSDSYADRAVCEVSVSAGAVEIAGPDGPAFTLEGAQISHFRAALDAAIGQSEIDRARHTVGEGTEPA' A
#
# COMPACT_ATOMS: atom_id res chain seq x y z
N MET A 1 -28.58 5.90 -0.06
CA MET A 1 -27.53 5.03 -0.60
C MET A 1 -26.36 5.93 -0.95
N GLY A 2 -25.24 5.78 -0.26
CA GLY A 2 -24.04 6.56 -0.60
C GLY A 2 -23.33 5.92 -1.78
N ASP A 3 -22.83 6.73 -2.71
CA ASP A 3 -22.09 6.26 -3.87
C ASP A 3 -20.75 5.64 -3.44
N ARG A 4 -20.55 4.35 -3.77
CA ARG A 4 -19.27 3.66 -3.57
C ARG A 4 -18.27 4.16 -4.61
N ARG A 5 -17.04 4.45 -4.18
CA ARG A 5 -15.91 4.82 -5.07
C ARG A 5 -14.78 3.82 -4.91
N GLU A 6 -14.17 3.42 -6.01
CA GLU A 6 -13.21 2.30 -6.06
C GLU A 6 -11.99 2.69 -6.88
N TRP A 7 -10.82 2.25 -6.43
CA TRP A 7 -9.53 2.43 -7.09
C TRP A 7 -8.79 1.09 -7.13
N LEU A 8 -8.48 0.63 -8.34
CA LEU A 8 -7.77 -0.64 -8.57
C LEU A 8 -6.26 -0.41 -8.66
N LEU A 9 -5.50 -1.27 -7.98
CA LEU A 9 -4.05 -1.23 -7.91
C LEU A 9 -3.49 -2.58 -8.38
N HIS A 10 -2.43 -2.55 -9.18
CA HIS A 10 -1.67 -3.76 -9.46
C HIS A 10 -0.84 -4.12 -8.24
N CYS A 11 -0.99 -5.36 -7.77
CA CYS A 11 -0.23 -5.90 -6.65
C CYS A 11 0.15 -7.35 -6.94
N SER A 12 0.82 -7.98 -5.98
CA SER A 12 1.10 -9.41 -5.99
C SER A 12 0.17 -10.11 -4.99
N ASP A 13 -0.28 -11.30 -5.32
CA ASP A 13 -0.97 -12.17 -4.37
C ASP A 13 0.00 -12.85 -3.40
N SER A 14 -0.53 -13.74 -2.56
CA SER A 14 0.25 -14.52 -1.60
C SER A 14 1.24 -15.50 -2.23
N TYR A 15 1.14 -15.77 -3.53
CA TYR A 15 2.04 -16.63 -4.31
C TYR A 15 3.02 -15.81 -5.18
N ALA A 16 3.05 -14.49 -5.03
CA ALA A 16 3.81 -13.55 -5.84
C ALA A 16 3.36 -13.43 -7.31
N ASP A 17 2.19 -13.95 -7.65
CA ASP A 17 1.59 -13.80 -8.97
C ASP A 17 0.94 -12.42 -9.13
N ARG A 18 0.82 -11.96 -10.38
CA ARG A 18 0.24 -10.64 -10.67
C ARG A 18 -1.25 -10.64 -10.38
N ALA A 19 -1.68 -9.72 -9.52
CA ALA A 19 -3.05 -9.62 -9.07
C ALA A 19 -3.56 -8.15 -9.07
N VAL A 20 -4.80 -7.97 -8.61
CA VAL A 20 -5.45 -6.67 -8.45
C VAL A 20 -5.89 -6.52 -7.00
N CYS A 21 -5.43 -5.46 -6.37
CA CYS A 21 -5.87 -4.99 -5.07
C CYS A 21 -6.85 -3.83 -5.26
N GLU A 22 -7.73 -3.61 -4.29
CA GLU A 22 -8.75 -2.57 -4.35
C GLU A 22 -8.67 -1.68 -3.10
N VAL A 23 -8.79 -0.37 -3.32
CA VAL A 23 -9.15 0.58 -2.28
C VAL A 23 -10.53 1.11 -2.60
N SER A 24 -11.46 1.06 -1.66
CA SER A 24 -12.80 1.59 -1.85
C SER A 24 -13.27 2.44 -0.68
N VAL A 25 -14.24 3.32 -0.97
CA VAL A 25 -14.87 4.19 0.00
C VAL A 25 -16.37 3.97 -0.05
N SER A 26 -16.95 3.66 1.10
CA SER A 26 -18.38 3.49 1.30
C SER A 26 -18.77 4.00 2.67
N ALA A 27 -19.84 4.81 2.73
CA ALA A 27 -20.37 5.38 3.99
C ALA A 27 -19.33 6.09 4.88
N GLY A 28 -18.25 6.62 4.30
CA GLY A 28 -17.16 7.28 5.04
C GLY A 28 -16.09 6.35 5.62
N ALA A 29 -16.25 5.03 5.45
CA ALA A 29 -15.21 4.05 5.71
C ALA A 29 -14.32 3.88 4.46
N VAL A 30 -13.03 3.63 4.70
CA VAL A 30 -12.07 3.21 3.67
C VAL A 30 -11.84 1.72 3.83
N GLU A 31 -12.07 0.95 2.77
CA GLU A 31 -11.81 -0.49 2.74
C GLU A 31 -10.61 -0.76 1.83
N ILE A 32 -9.66 -1.57 2.31
CA ILE A 32 -8.52 -2.03 1.52
C ILE A 32 -8.64 -3.53 1.38
N ALA A 33 -8.75 -4.02 0.16
CA ALA A 33 -8.85 -5.43 -0.16
C ALA A 33 -7.63 -5.88 -0.97
N GLY A 34 -7.05 -7.00 -0.54
CA GLY A 34 -6.12 -7.76 -1.35
C GLY A 34 -6.86 -8.65 -2.35
N PRO A 35 -6.12 -9.36 -3.21
CA PRO A 35 -6.73 -10.27 -4.19
C PRO A 35 -7.50 -11.42 -3.54
N ASP A 36 -7.12 -11.79 -2.32
CA ASP A 36 -7.73 -12.88 -1.55
C ASP A 36 -8.90 -12.42 -0.64
N GLY A 37 -9.25 -11.13 -0.66
CA GLY A 37 -10.36 -10.57 0.12
C GLY A 37 -10.00 -9.31 0.93
N PRO A 38 -10.92 -8.82 1.78
CA PRO A 38 -10.73 -7.59 2.54
C PRO A 38 -9.58 -7.76 3.53
N ALA A 39 -8.58 -6.89 3.43
CA ALA A 39 -7.46 -6.88 4.35
C ALA A 39 -7.85 -6.17 5.65
N PHE A 40 -8.42 -4.97 5.55
CA PHE A 40 -8.92 -4.20 6.70
C PHE A 40 -9.74 -2.97 6.28
N THR A 41 -10.52 -2.46 7.24
CA THR A 41 -11.36 -1.26 7.12
C THR A 41 -10.89 -0.17 8.09
N LEU A 42 -10.91 1.08 7.66
CA LEU A 42 -10.50 2.25 8.44
C LEU A 42 -11.64 3.27 8.52
N GLU A 43 -11.87 3.77 9.73
CA GLU A 43 -12.91 4.76 10.01
C GLU A 43 -12.40 5.92 10.87
N GLY A 44 -12.97 7.11 10.68
CA GLY A 44 -12.71 8.29 11.50
C GLY A 44 -11.22 8.61 11.66
N ALA A 45 -10.75 8.67 12.90
CA ALA A 45 -9.35 9.01 13.22
C ALA A 45 -8.33 7.96 12.76
N GLN A 46 -8.75 6.71 12.51
CA GLN A 46 -7.87 5.66 11.99
C GLN A 46 -7.34 6.04 10.60
N ILE A 47 -8.14 6.75 9.80
CA ILE A 47 -7.74 7.21 8.46
C ILE A 47 -6.57 8.19 8.56
N SER A 48 -6.60 9.15 9.49
CA SER A 48 -5.49 10.09 9.68
C SER A 48 -4.23 9.42 10.20
N HIS A 49 -4.36 8.46 11.13
CA HIS A 49 -3.21 7.73 11.65
C HIS A 49 -2.59 6.83 10.58
N PHE A 50 -3.42 6.14 9.79
CA PHE A 50 -2.97 5.31 8.69
C PHE A 50 -2.23 6.11 7.63
N ARG A 51 -2.74 7.30 7.25
CA ARG A 51 -2.05 8.20 6.31
C ARG A 51 -0.66 8.58 6.80
N ALA A 52 -0.55 9.05 8.05
CA ALA A 52 0.74 9.45 8.60
C ALA A 52 1.75 8.28 8.66
N ALA A 53 1.28 7.09 9.03
CA ALA A 53 2.12 5.89 9.06
C ALA A 53 2.54 5.44 7.65
N LEU A 54 1.62 5.48 6.68
CA LEU A 54 1.90 5.12 5.29
C LEU A 54 2.91 6.07 4.65
N ASP A 55 2.76 7.38 4.84
CA ASP A 55 3.70 8.38 4.31
C ASP A 55 5.11 8.17 4.87
N ALA A 56 5.23 7.89 6.18
CA ALA A 56 6.51 7.58 6.81
C ALA A 56 7.13 6.29 6.25
N ALA A 57 6.32 5.24 6.03
CA ALA A 57 6.78 3.98 5.47
C ALA A 57 7.25 4.12 4.01
N ILE A 58 6.56 4.92 3.20
CA ILE A 58 6.97 5.24 1.83
C ILE A 58 8.33 5.94 1.84
N GLY A 59 8.49 6.98 2.66
CA GLY A 59 9.76 7.70 2.77
C GLY A 59 10.93 6.78 3.16
N GLN A 60 10.69 5.86 4.11
CA GLN A 60 11.69 4.89 4.50
C GLN A 60 12.03 3.90 3.37
N SER A 61 11.01 3.39 2.66
CA SER A 61 11.21 2.49 1.53
C SER A 61 12.06 3.10 0.41
N GLU A 62 11.84 4.39 0.12
CA GLU A 62 12.64 5.11 -0.88
C GLU A 62 14.10 5.26 -0.46
N ILE A 63 14.36 5.55 0.81
CA ILE A 63 15.71 5.61 1.38
C ILE A 63 16.42 4.26 1.22
N ASP A 64 15.74 3.17 1.57
CA ASP A 64 16.33 1.83 1.52
C ASP A 64 16.59 1.38 0.08
N ARG A 65 15.70 1.72 -0.85
CA ARG A 65 15.93 1.49 -2.29
C ARG A 65 17.16 2.26 -2.80
N ALA A 66 17.31 3.54 -2.42
CA ALA A 66 18.47 4.33 -2.81
C ALA A 66 19.79 3.75 -2.27
N ARG A 67 19.77 3.18 -1.06
CA ARG A 67 20.94 2.50 -0.46
C ARG A 67 21.32 1.22 -1.18
N HIS A 68 20.34 0.40 -1.61
CA HIS A 68 20.64 -0.78 -2.41
C HIS A 68 21.32 -0.43 -3.73
N THR A 69 20.90 0.64 -4.41
CA THR A 69 21.53 1.09 -5.66
C THR A 69 22.97 1.58 -5.48
N VAL A 70 23.34 2.09 -4.30
CA VAL A 70 24.70 2.57 -3.99
C VAL A 70 25.63 1.42 -3.56
N GLY A 71 25.09 0.32 -3.02
CA GLY A 71 25.88 -0.82 -2.52
C GLY A 71 26.43 -1.77 -3.60
N GLU A 72 25.85 -1.79 -4.80
CA GLU A 72 26.26 -2.71 -5.89
C GLU A 72 27.49 -2.24 -6.69
N GLY A 73 28.11 -1.11 -6.31
CA GLY A 73 29.20 -0.47 -7.06
C GLY A 73 30.59 -0.48 -6.42
N THR A 74 30.87 -1.34 -5.43
CA THR A 74 32.22 -1.43 -4.84
C THR A 74 32.71 -2.88 -4.75
N GLU A 75 33.10 -3.44 -5.89
CA GLU A 75 34.10 -4.50 -5.93
C GLU A 75 35.47 -3.84 -6.12
N PRO A 76 36.41 -3.93 -5.16
CA PRO A 76 37.79 -3.52 -5.41
C PRO A 76 38.50 -4.59 -6.25
N ALA A 77 39.14 -4.13 -7.33
CA ALA A 77 40.08 -4.91 -8.14
C ALA A 77 41.39 -5.23 -7.40
#